data_AF-A1D2H5-F1
#
_entry.id   AF-A1D2H5-F1
#
_cell.length_a   1.000
_cell.length_b   1.000
_cell.length_c   1.000
_cell.angle_alpha   90.00
_cell.angle_beta   90.00
_cell.angle_gamma   90.00
#
_symmetry.space_group_name_H-M   'P 1'
#
loop_
_entity.id
_entity.type
_entity.pdbx_description
1 polymer ?
#
loop_
_entity_poly.entity_id
_entity_poly.type
_entity_poly.pdbx_seq_one_letter_code
_entity_poly.pdbx_strand_id
1 'polypeptide(L)'
;MPITDMEIEILLLTAPSKPIILTERNDWPAWYKEIRLASMCKNIWPYVDPDTKDPPAVPDEPALPAYGDFQIGALRYSDLDEKNRVGYDHALRVYLWMRDDVRRIRGDVAYIALVIATSVSKYARGFIVDEDDPREMLRLLKGPFEPSF
;
A
#
# COMPACT_ATOMS: atom_id res chain seq x y z
N MET A 1 24.90 -14.14 -37.59
CA MET A 1 23.93 -15.24 -37.45
C MET A 1 22.54 -14.59 -37.40
N PRO A 2 21.61 -14.90 -38.32
CA PRO A 2 20.27 -14.31 -38.27
C PRO A 2 19.45 -14.99 -37.15
N ILE A 3 18.66 -14.18 -36.45
CA ILE A 3 17.72 -14.63 -35.41
C ILE A 3 16.61 -15.43 -36.10
N THR A 4 16.24 -16.57 -35.53
CA THR A 4 15.22 -17.47 -36.08
C THR A 4 13.80 -17.01 -35.72
N ASP A 5 12.79 -17.34 -36.51
CA ASP A 5 11.40 -16.91 -36.28
C ASP A 5 10.85 -17.34 -34.90
N MET A 6 11.36 -18.43 -34.34
CA MET A 6 11.02 -18.92 -33.00
C MET A 6 11.58 -18.03 -31.87
N GLU A 7 12.75 -17.42 -32.07
CA GLU A 7 13.32 -16.44 -31.13
C GLU A 7 12.54 -15.11 -31.18
N ILE A 8 11.96 -14.75 -32.34
CA ILE A 8 11.09 -13.58 -32.50
C ILE A 8 9.76 -13.77 -31.76
N GLU A 9 9.13 -14.94 -31.85
CA GLU A 9 7.90 -15.24 -31.09
C GLU A 9 8.12 -15.22 -29.58
N ILE A 10 9.24 -15.76 -29.08
CA ILE A 10 9.60 -15.71 -27.65
C ILE A 10 9.86 -14.27 -27.20
N LEU A 11 10.52 -13.44 -28.03
CA LEU A 11 10.73 -12.02 -27.76
C LEU A 11 9.42 -11.22 -27.69
N LEU A 12 8.43 -11.56 -28.52
CA LEU A 12 7.11 -10.92 -28.49
C LEU A 12 6.28 -11.35 -27.28
N LEU A 13 6.40 -12.61 -26.84
CA LEU A 13 5.71 -13.12 -25.63
C LEU A 13 6.33 -12.64 -24.31
N THR A 14 7.59 -12.19 -24.34
CA THR A 14 8.33 -11.70 -23.16
C THR A 14 8.49 -10.18 -23.15
N ALA A 15 7.98 -9.48 -24.16
CA ALA A 15 7.98 -8.02 -24.17
C ALA A 15 7.15 -7.53 -22.96
N PRO A 16 7.74 -6.75 -22.03
CA PRO A 16 6.98 -6.21 -20.94
C PRO A 16 5.87 -5.33 -21.53
N SER A 17 4.60 -5.62 -21.20
CA SER A 17 3.51 -4.73 -21.58
C SER A 17 3.81 -3.36 -21.02
N LYS A 18 3.80 -2.34 -21.87
CA LYS A 18 4.00 -0.97 -21.39
C LYS A 18 2.94 -0.69 -20.32
N PRO A 19 3.32 -0.13 -19.16
CA PRO A 19 2.36 0.25 -18.13
C PRO A 19 1.36 1.23 -18.73
N ILE A 20 0.09 1.06 -18.40
CA ILE A 20 -0.98 1.94 -18.89
C ILE A 20 -0.80 3.30 -18.23
N ILE A 21 -0.79 4.36 -19.04
CA ILE A 21 -0.67 5.73 -18.54
C ILE A 21 -2.02 6.42 -18.68
N LEU A 22 -2.62 6.85 -17.55
CA LEU A 22 -3.90 7.56 -17.56
C LEU A 22 -3.72 8.94 -18.23
N THR A 23 -4.13 9.03 -19.49
CA THR A 23 -4.02 10.22 -20.32
C THR A 23 -5.40 10.76 -20.69
N GLU A 24 -6.33 9.86 -20.98
CA GLU A 24 -7.70 10.17 -21.36
C GLU A 24 -8.72 9.21 -20.73
N ARG A 25 -10.01 9.46 -20.94
CA ARG A 25 -11.10 8.69 -20.32
C ARG A 25 -11.11 7.21 -20.73
N ASN A 26 -10.65 6.91 -21.95
CA ASN A 26 -10.61 5.53 -22.45
C ASN A 26 -9.56 4.67 -21.73
N ASP A 27 -8.54 5.29 -21.12
CA ASP A 27 -7.52 4.57 -20.37
C ASP A 27 -8.06 4.11 -19.00
N TRP A 28 -9.06 4.81 -18.46
CA TRP A 28 -9.56 4.62 -17.09
C TRP A 28 -9.89 3.17 -16.74
N PRO A 29 -10.68 2.40 -17.52
CA PRO A 29 -11.07 1.05 -17.12
C PRO A 29 -9.88 0.10 -16.96
N ALA A 30 -8.88 0.22 -17.86
CA ALA A 30 -7.72 -0.65 -17.84
C ALA A 30 -6.70 -0.20 -16.78
N TRP A 31 -6.44 1.10 -16.69
CA TRP A 31 -5.56 1.70 -15.68
C TRP A 31 -6.08 1.44 -14.25
N TYR A 32 -7.36 1.71 -13.99
CA TYR A 32 -7.98 1.50 -12.67
C TYR A 32 -7.93 0.02 -12.26
N LYS A 33 -8.11 -0.89 -13.22
CA LYS A 33 -7.99 -2.33 -12.98
C LYS A 33 -6.57 -2.71 -12.54
N GLU A 34 -5.52 -2.11 -13.10
CA GLU A 34 -4.14 -2.35 -12.67
C GLU A 34 -3.88 -1.85 -11.25
N ILE A 35 -4.34 -0.64 -10.90
CA ILE A 35 -4.22 -0.10 -9.53
C ILE A 35 -4.95 -0.99 -8.52
N ARG A 36 -6.18 -1.41 -8.86
CA ARG A 36 -6.97 -2.33 -8.03
C ARG A 36 -6.27 -3.66 -7.85
N LEU A 37 -5.77 -4.25 -8.93
CA LEU A 37 -5.05 -5.54 -8.88
C LEU A 37 -3.79 -5.44 -8.01
N ALA A 38 -2.96 -4.40 -8.21
CA ALA A 38 -1.75 -4.18 -7.41
C ALA A 38 -2.07 -4.06 -5.91
N SER A 39 -3.14 -3.34 -5.57
CA SER A 39 -3.60 -3.17 -4.19
C SER A 39 -4.15 -4.46 -3.59
N MET A 40 -4.89 -5.27 -4.37
CA MET A 40 -5.39 -6.58 -3.95
C MET A 40 -4.26 -7.58 -3.72
N CYS A 41 -3.24 -7.61 -4.58
CA CYS A 41 -2.06 -8.47 -4.41
C CYS A 41 -1.28 -8.16 -3.13
N LYS A 42 -1.35 -6.92 -2.63
CA LYS A 42 -0.75 -6.47 -1.37
C LYS A 42 -1.69 -6.58 -0.17
N ASN A 43 -2.92 -7.03 -0.39
CA ASN A 43 -3.99 -7.12 0.61
C ASN A 43 -4.28 -5.77 1.31
N ILE A 44 -4.26 -4.67 0.55
CA ILE A 44 -4.51 -3.31 1.05
C ILE A 44 -5.66 -2.58 0.33
N TRP A 45 -6.37 -3.25 -0.57
CA TRP A 45 -7.50 -2.65 -1.29
C TRP A 45 -8.50 -1.90 -0.39
N PRO A 46 -8.86 -2.37 0.82
CA PRO A 46 -9.76 -1.63 1.71
C PRO A 46 -9.30 -0.20 2.02
N TYR A 47 -7.99 0.05 2.10
CA TYR A 47 -7.43 1.39 2.35
C TYR A 47 -7.47 2.27 1.09
N VAL A 48 -7.40 1.67 -0.10
CA VAL A 48 -7.25 2.36 -1.40
C VAL A 48 -8.59 2.60 -2.11
N ASP A 49 -9.61 1.77 -1.89
CA ASP A 49 -10.86 1.75 -2.67
C ASP A 49 -11.67 3.08 -2.57
N PRO A 50 -11.71 3.93 -3.61
CA PRO A 50 -12.34 5.25 -3.54
C PRO A 50 -13.86 5.23 -3.30
N ASP A 51 -14.50 4.07 -3.47
CA ASP A 51 -15.95 3.88 -3.41
C ASP A 51 -16.44 3.31 -2.08
N THR A 52 -15.53 2.88 -1.20
CA THR A 52 -15.92 2.42 0.14
C THR A 52 -16.39 3.60 0.98
N LYS A 53 -17.63 3.52 1.47
CA LYS A 53 -18.28 4.56 2.30
C LYS A 53 -17.56 4.78 3.65
N ASP A 54 -17.19 3.69 4.31
CA ASP A 54 -16.60 3.70 5.65
C ASP A 54 -15.24 2.97 5.60
N PRO A 55 -14.17 3.60 5.05
CA PRO A 55 -12.85 2.98 4.97
C PRO A 55 -12.26 2.66 6.34
N PRO A 56 -11.50 1.55 6.46
CA PRO A 56 -10.57 1.42 7.56
C PRO A 56 -9.49 2.49 7.46
N ALA A 57 -9.10 3.07 8.60
CA ALA A 57 -7.93 3.92 8.67
C ALA A 57 -6.66 3.08 8.51
N VAL A 58 -5.65 3.61 7.81
CA VAL A 58 -4.31 3.01 7.79
C VAL A 58 -3.81 2.94 9.24
N PRO A 59 -3.36 1.77 9.72
CA PRO A 59 -3.07 1.60 11.14
C PRO A 59 -1.87 2.43 11.60
N ASP A 60 -1.94 2.87 12.85
CA ASP A 60 -0.86 3.55 13.55
C ASP A 60 0.16 2.57 14.12
N GLU A 61 1.40 3.05 14.31
CA GLU A 61 2.44 2.24 14.94
C GLU A 61 2.02 1.89 16.38
N PRO A 62 2.09 0.60 16.79
CA PRO A 62 1.70 0.21 18.14
C PRO A 62 2.63 0.84 19.17
N ALA A 63 2.12 1.05 20.38
CA ALA A 63 2.96 1.51 21.49
C ALA A 63 3.89 0.39 21.97
N LEU A 64 5.15 0.73 22.23
CA LEU A 64 6.09 -0.18 22.87
C LEU A 64 5.60 -0.48 24.31
N PRO A 65 5.50 -1.76 24.73
CA PRO A 65 5.11 -2.09 26.10
C PRO A 65 6.08 -1.48 27.10
N ALA A 66 5.57 -0.82 28.13
CA ALA A 66 6.39 -0.26 29.20
C ALA A 66 6.57 -1.29 30.32
N TYR A 67 7.74 -1.29 30.99
CA TYR A 67 7.96 -2.18 32.13
C TYR A 67 6.96 -1.91 33.27
N GLY A 68 6.56 -0.64 33.45
CA GLY A 68 5.55 -0.22 34.43
C GLY A 68 4.17 -0.82 34.20
N ASP A 69 3.86 -1.30 32.99
CA ASP A 69 2.58 -1.97 32.69
C ASP A 69 2.49 -3.36 33.34
N PHE A 70 3.63 -3.96 33.67
CA PHE A 70 3.74 -5.31 34.23
C PHE A 70 4.05 -5.28 35.72
N GLN A 71 4.78 -4.27 36.19
CA GLN A 71 5.13 -4.14 37.60
C GLN A 71 5.25 -2.68 38.02
N ILE A 72 4.53 -2.31 39.09
CA ILE A 72 4.55 -0.95 39.64
C ILE A 72 5.97 -0.54 39.98
N GLY A 73 6.40 0.60 39.46
CA GLY A 73 7.73 1.18 39.72
C GLY A 73 8.87 0.58 38.90
N ALA A 74 8.62 -0.42 38.04
CA ALA A 74 9.66 -0.95 37.16
C ALA A 74 10.00 0.03 36.03
N LEU A 75 11.29 0.33 35.87
CA LEU A 75 11.80 1.23 34.82
C LEU A 75 12.68 0.49 33.80
N ARG A 76 13.07 -0.74 34.10
CA ARG A 76 13.88 -1.61 33.24
C ARG A 76 13.51 -3.07 33.45
N TYR A 77 13.88 -3.91 32.48
CA TYR A 77 13.59 -5.35 32.51
C TYR A 77 14.09 -6.06 33.77
N SER A 78 15.25 -5.66 34.31
CA SER A 78 15.81 -6.26 35.52
C SER A 78 14.95 -6.04 36.77
N ASP A 79 14.13 -4.99 36.79
CA ASP A 79 13.25 -4.68 37.92
C ASP A 79 12.04 -5.62 37.97
N LEU A 80 11.70 -6.29 36.86
CA LEU A 80 10.60 -7.24 36.77
C LEU A 80 10.95 -8.56 37.50
N ASP A 81 9.98 -9.09 38.24
CA ASP A 81 10.02 -10.47 38.71
C ASP A 81 9.87 -11.48 37.55
N GLU A 82 10.15 -12.76 37.82
CA GLU A 82 10.16 -13.79 36.79
C GLU A 82 8.81 -13.95 36.07
N LYS A 83 7.70 -13.81 36.80
CA LYS A 83 6.36 -13.92 36.21
C LYS A 83 6.06 -12.73 35.30
N ASN A 84 6.41 -11.52 35.75
CA ASN A 84 6.20 -10.29 35.00
C ASN A 84 7.11 -10.21 33.77
N ARG A 85 8.32 -10.78 33.83
CA ARG A 85 9.20 -10.94 32.65
C ARG A 85 8.56 -11.76 31.55
N VAL A 86 7.95 -12.90 31.89
CA VAL A 86 7.25 -13.74 30.91
C VAL A 86 6.10 -12.98 30.24
N GLY A 87 5.33 -12.21 31.03
CA GLY A 87 4.27 -11.35 30.51
C GLY A 87 4.79 -10.26 29.57
N TYR A 88 5.84 -9.56 29.98
CA TYR A 88 6.50 -8.53 29.18
C TYR A 88 7.06 -9.10 27.87
N ASP A 89 7.76 -10.24 27.93
CA ASP A 89 8.36 -10.88 26.75
C ASP A 89 7.29 -11.33 25.74
N HIS A 90 6.13 -11.80 26.23
CA HIS A 90 4.99 -12.10 25.37
C HIS A 90 4.45 -10.84 24.71
N ALA A 91 4.21 -9.77 25.47
CA ALA A 91 3.72 -8.50 24.92
C ALA A 91 4.71 -7.87 23.93
N LEU A 92 6.01 -7.94 24.20
CA LEU A 92 7.05 -7.45 23.31
C LEU A 92 7.04 -8.21 21.98
N ARG A 93 6.86 -9.54 21.99
CA ARG A 93 6.72 -10.33 20.75
C ARG A 93 5.48 -9.92 19.94
N VAL A 94 4.35 -9.72 20.60
CA VAL A 94 3.12 -9.25 19.93
C VAL A 94 3.32 -7.85 19.34
N TYR A 95 3.93 -6.93 20.10
CA TYR A 95 4.29 -5.60 19.62
C TYR A 95 5.16 -5.64 18.37
N LEU A 96 6.23 -6.47 18.36
CA LEU A 96 7.12 -6.58 17.22
C LEU A 96 6.37 -7.08 15.97
N TRP A 97 5.53 -8.11 16.14
CA TRP A 97 4.70 -8.64 15.04
C TRP A 97 3.73 -7.59 14.49
N MET A 98 2.99 -6.90 15.38
CA MET A 98 2.06 -5.84 14.98
C MET A 98 2.79 -4.69 14.29
N ARG A 99 3.92 -4.24 14.84
CA ARG A 99 4.72 -3.16 14.29
C ARG A 99 5.19 -3.48 12.87
N ASP A 100 5.65 -4.71 12.64
CA ASP A 100 6.14 -5.13 11.34
C ASP A 100 4.99 -5.22 10.31
N ASP A 101 3.81 -5.69 10.69
CA ASP A 101 2.63 -5.70 9.80
C ASP A 101 2.12 -4.26 9.50
N VAL A 102 2.08 -3.38 10.50
CA VAL A 102 1.73 -1.96 10.31
C VAL A 102 2.69 -1.28 9.34
N ARG A 103 3.99 -1.49 9.51
CA ARG A 103 5.02 -0.94 8.60
C ARG A 103 4.85 -1.46 7.19
N ARG A 104 4.54 -2.74 7.02
CA ARG A 104 4.22 -3.33 5.71
C ARG A 104 2.99 -2.66 5.09
N ILE A 105 1.88 -2.55 5.81
CA ILE A 105 0.64 -1.92 5.31
C ILE A 105 0.90 -0.47 4.88
N ARG A 106 1.54 0.34 5.74
CA ARG A 106 1.86 1.74 5.44
C ARG A 106 2.75 1.86 4.21
N GLY A 107 3.78 1.01 4.11
CA GLY A 107 4.67 0.96 2.96
C GLY A 107 3.95 0.56 1.67
N ASP A 108 3.05 -0.42 1.74
CA ASP A 108 2.25 -0.86 0.60
C ASP A 108 1.26 0.22 0.13
N VAL A 109 0.63 0.95 1.05
CA VAL A 109 -0.26 2.08 0.74
C VAL A 109 0.51 3.22 0.05
N ALA A 110 1.64 3.62 0.63
CA ALA A 110 2.52 4.65 0.04
C ALA A 110 3.05 4.22 -1.34
N TYR A 111 3.35 2.93 -1.52
CA TYR A 111 3.74 2.39 -2.81
C TYR A 111 2.62 2.55 -3.85
N ILE A 112 1.35 2.28 -3.49
CA ILE A 112 0.24 2.48 -4.43
C ILE A 112 0.06 3.96 -4.79
N ALA A 113 0.21 4.88 -3.83
CA ALA A 113 0.22 6.31 -4.13
C ALA A 113 1.31 6.66 -5.16
N LEU A 114 2.53 6.12 -4.99
CA LEU A 114 3.61 6.29 -5.96
C LEU A 114 3.27 5.70 -7.33
N VAL A 115 2.64 4.52 -7.38
CA VAL A 115 2.21 3.89 -8.65
C VAL A 115 1.18 4.77 -9.34
N ILE A 116 0.18 5.29 -8.64
CA ILE A 116 -0.79 6.22 -9.20
C ILE A 116 -0.07 7.46 -9.73
N ALA A 117 0.76 8.11 -8.90
CA ALA A 117 1.47 9.33 -9.29
C ALA A 117 2.35 9.12 -10.52
N THR A 118 3.00 7.97 -10.68
CA THR A 118 3.93 7.68 -11.79
C THR A 118 3.25 7.11 -13.04
N SER A 119 2.03 6.59 -12.93
CA SER A 119 1.25 6.01 -14.04
C SER A 119 0.15 6.93 -14.58
N VAL A 120 0.21 8.22 -14.27
CA VAL A 120 -0.69 9.24 -14.84
C VAL A 120 0.08 10.20 -15.74
N SER A 121 -0.61 10.76 -16.74
CA SER A 121 -0.06 11.82 -17.59
C SER A 121 0.27 13.09 -16.79
N LYS A 122 1.08 13.99 -17.36
CA LYS A 122 1.39 15.28 -16.72
C LYS A 122 0.12 16.11 -16.43
N TYR A 123 -0.88 16.03 -17.32
CA TYR A 123 -2.16 16.70 -17.14
C TYR A 123 -2.94 16.10 -15.95
N ALA A 124 -3.09 14.77 -15.93
CA ALA A 124 -3.74 14.06 -14.83
C ALA A 124 -3.03 14.25 -13.48
N ARG A 125 -1.70 14.34 -13.47
CA ARG A 125 -0.91 14.63 -12.27
C ARG A 125 -1.25 15.98 -11.64
N GLY A 126 -1.73 16.95 -12.41
CA GLY A 126 -2.16 18.25 -11.88
C GLY A 126 -3.34 18.17 -10.92
N PHE A 127 -4.16 17.11 -10.98
CA PHE A 127 -5.31 16.92 -10.09
C PHE A 127 -4.91 16.37 -8.70
N ILE A 128 -3.72 15.80 -8.57
CA ILE A 128 -3.27 15.03 -7.39
C ILE A 128 -1.94 15.55 -6.83
N VAL A 129 -1.53 16.78 -7.19
CA VAL A 129 -0.19 17.30 -6.89
C VAL A 129 0.10 17.46 -5.40
N ASP A 130 -0.93 17.76 -4.61
CA ASP A 130 -0.85 17.99 -3.16
C ASP A 130 -1.54 16.85 -2.37
N GLU A 131 -1.76 15.70 -3.00
CA GLU A 131 -2.44 14.55 -2.38
C GLU A 131 -1.54 13.30 -2.40
N ASP A 132 -1.34 12.72 -1.22
CA ASP A 132 -0.49 11.55 -0.99
C ASP A 132 -1.29 10.31 -0.58
N ASP A 133 -2.58 10.46 -0.24
CA ASP A 133 -3.47 9.35 0.05
C ASP A 133 -4.00 8.72 -1.25
N PRO A 134 -3.70 7.44 -1.55
CA PRO A 134 -4.05 6.84 -2.83
C PRO A 134 -5.56 6.74 -3.07
N ARG A 135 -6.38 6.68 -2.01
CA ARG A 135 -7.83 6.68 -2.12
C ARG A 135 -8.32 8.05 -2.58
N GLU A 136 -7.83 9.13 -1.97
CA GLU A 136 -8.18 10.49 -2.39
C GLU A 136 -7.64 10.82 -3.78
N MET A 137 -6.42 10.37 -4.12
CA MET A 137 -5.90 10.47 -5.48
C MET A 137 -6.85 9.81 -6.50
N LEU A 138 -7.33 8.60 -6.21
CA LEU A 138 -8.30 7.91 -7.06
C LEU A 138 -9.63 8.66 -7.15
N ARG A 139 -10.14 9.22 -6.04
CA ARG A 139 -11.37 10.04 -6.06
C ARG A 139 -11.22 11.28 -6.93
N LEU A 140 -10.09 11.98 -6.84
CA LEU A 140 -9.79 13.18 -7.62
C LEU A 140 -9.66 12.88 -9.12
N LEU A 141 -9.06 11.74 -9.47
CA LEU A 141 -8.94 11.30 -10.87
C LEU A 141 -10.26 10.73 -11.43
N LYS A 142 -11.10 10.14 -10.59
CA LYS A 142 -12.38 9.55 -11.01
C LYS A 142 -13.29 10.57 -11.70
N GLY A 143 -13.43 11.78 -11.16
CA GLY A 143 -14.27 12.83 -11.75
C GLY A 143 -13.97 13.16 -13.23
N PRO A 144 -12.73 13.54 -13.58
CA PRO A 144 -12.37 13.88 -14.97
C PRO A 144 -12.22 12.68 -15.91
N PHE A 145 -11.82 11.51 -15.40
CA PHE A 145 -11.40 10.37 -16.23
C PHE A 145 -12.39 9.19 -16.29
N GLU A 146 -13.25 8.98 -15.29
CA GLU A 146 -14.22 7.90 -15.35
C GLU A 146 -15.29 8.18 -16.43
N PRO A 147 -15.52 7.23 -17.36
CA PRO A 147 -16.59 7.38 -18.33
C PRO A 147 -17.97 7.41 -17.66
N SER A 148 -18.75 8.46 -17.92
CA SER A 148 -20.18 8.48 -17.62
C SER A 148 -20.92 7.77 -18.77
N PHE A 149 -21.51 6.61 -18.49
CA PHE A 149 -22.39 5.92 -19.43
C PHE A 149 -23.85 6.33 -19.21
#